data_AF-A0A0Q9U956-F1
#
_entry.id   AF-A0A0Q9U956-F1
#
_cell.length_a   1.000
_cell.length_b   1.000
_cell.length_c   1.000
_cell.angle_alpha   90.00
_cell.angle_beta   90.00
_cell.angle_gamma   90.00
#
_symmetry.space_group_name_H-M   'P 1'
#
loop_
_entity.id
_entity.type
_entity.pdbx_description
1 polymer ?
#
loop_
_entity_poly.entity_id
_entity_poly.type
_entity_poly.pdbx_seq_one_letter_code
_entity_poly.pdbx_strand_id
1 'polypeptide(L)'
;MICDAEDRGIQPILLHDVPPDAEATGLAQLLGMLLPLVADNDGSILIGRGRPRGTAPDDVDRDWHQLAIDRCADHEVDLLGFYLATGDGVFRLPEPLTAAS
;
A
#
# COMPACT_ATOMS: atom_id res chain seq x y z
N MET A 1 -0.70 -3.34 -6.48
CA MET A 1 -1.35 -3.30 -7.81
C MET A 1 -1.15 -1.90 -8.34
N ILE A 2 -0.66 -1.77 -9.57
CA ILE A 2 -0.62 -0.50 -10.30
C ILE A 2 -1.96 -0.36 -11.04
N CYS A 3 -2.51 0.83 -10.98
CA CYS A 3 -3.73 1.23 -11.65
C CYS A 3 -3.44 2.30 -12.71
N ASP A 4 -4.30 2.39 -13.71
CA ASP A 4 -4.27 3.48 -14.71
C ASP A 4 -4.89 4.78 -14.14
N ALA A 5 -4.94 5.82 -14.98
CA ALA A 5 -5.50 7.13 -14.64
C ALA A 5 -7.02 7.14 -14.37
N GLU A 6 -7.71 6.03 -14.60
CA GLU A 6 -9.12 5.83 -14.25
C GLU A 6 -9.28 4.89 -13.04
N ASP A 7 -8.20 4.69 -12.26
CA ASP A 7 -8.13 3.82 -11.08
C ASP A 7 -8.41 2.34 -11.36
N ARG A 8 -8.20 1.89 -12.60
CA ARG A 8 -8.40 0.48 -12.99
C ARG A 8 -7.10 -0.27 -12.84
N GLY A 9 -7.14 -1.42 -12.17
CA GLY A 9 -5.97 -2.27 -12.00
C GLY A 9 -5.45 -2.81 -13.34
N ILE A 10 -4.22 -2.45 -13.70
CA ILE A 10 -3.58 -2.85 -14.96
C ILE A 10 -2.41 -3.82 -14.76
N GLN A 11 -1.69 -3.72 -13.64
CA GLN A 11 -0.53 -4.57 -13.38
C GLN A 11 -0.49 -5.01 -11.91
N PRO A 12 -0.65 -6.31 -11.62
CA PRO A 12 -0.37 -6.84 -10.30
C PRO A 12 1.15 -6.93 -10.08
N ILE A 13 1.58 -6.57 -8.87
CA ILE A 13 2.94 -6.82 -8.38
C ILE A 13 2.75 -7.67 -7.11
N LEU A 14 3.24 -8.90 -7.15
CA LEU A 14 3.15 -9.85 -6.05
C LEU A 14 4.53 -10.11 -5.47
N LEU A 15 4.61 -10.01 -4.15
CA LEU A 15 5.78 -10.42 -3.36
C LEU A 15 5.36 -11.63 -2.53
N HIS A 16 5.94 -12.80 -2.79
CA HIS A 16 5.54 -14.05 -2.15
C HIS A 16 6.32 -14.36 -0.86
N ASP A 17 7.57 -13.91 -0.78
CA ASP A 17 8.51 -14.31 0.27
C ASP A 17 8.78 -13.16 1.26
N VAL A 18 7.72 -12.48 1.71
CA VAL A 18 7.80 -11.43 2.73
C VAL A 18 7.53 -12.06 4.11
N PRO A 19 8.51 -12.09 5.02
CA PRO A 19 8.29 -12.56 6.38
C PRO A 19 7.16 -11.78 7.09
N PRO A 20 6.36 -12.41 7.96
CA PRO A 20 5.27 -11.73 8.68
C PRO A 20 5.75 -10.53 9.51
N ASP A 21 6.95 -10.63 10.07
CA ASP A 21 7.64 -9.65 10.91
C ASP A 21 8.58 -8.72 10.13
N ALA A 22 8.53 -8.76 8.79
CA ALA A 22 9.35 -7.89 7.97
C ALA A 22 9.05 -6.41 8.24
N GLU A 23 10.12 -5.63 8.44
CA GLU A 23 10.05 -4.19 8.55
C GLU A 23 9.69 -3.54 7.19
N ALA A 24 9.13 -2.33 7.26
CA ALA A 24 8.64 -1.61 6.09
C ALA A 24 9.74 -1.12 5.13
N THR A 25 11.03 -1.20 5.51
CA THR A 25 12.15 -0.69 4.72
C THR A 25 12.23 -1.29 3.32
N GLY A 26 11.92 -2.59 3.17
CA GLY A 26 11.88 -3.23 1.85
C GLY A 26 10.77 -2.66 0.96
N LEU A 27 9.61 -2.34 1.53
CA LEU A 27 8.53 -1.66 0.83
C LEU A 27 8.97 -0.26 0.36
N ALA A 28 9.69 0.49 1.20
CA ALA A 28 10.18 1.82 0.85
C ALA A 28 11.05 1.80 -0.43
N GLN A 29 11.95 0.81 -0.52
CA GLN A 29 12.83 0.64 -1.69
C GLN A 29 12.03 0.29 -2.94
N LEU A 30 11.04 -0.60 -2.82
CA LEU A 30 10.18 -0.96 -3.94
C LEU A 30 9.37 0.24 -4.43
N LEU A 31 8.73 0.98 -3.52
CA LEU A 31 7.94 2.16 -3.87
C LEU A 31 8.82 3.25 -4.51
N GLY A 32 10.04 3.46 -4.01
CA GLY A 32 10.98 4.42 -4.62
C GLY A 32 11.36 4.10 -6.08
N MET A 33 11.28 2.83 -6.50
CA MET A 33 11.47 2.44 -7.89
C MET A 33 10.18 2.55 -8.72
N LEU A 34 9.02 2.24 -8.12
CA LEU A 34 7.74 2.14 -8.84
C LEU A 34 7.04 3.48 -9.00
N LEU A 35 6.97 4.29 -7.94
CA LEU A 35 6.15 5.49 -7.91
C LEU A 35 6.50 6.52 -8.98
N PRO A 36 7.78 6.76 -9.35
CA PRO A 36 8.09 7.65 -10.47
C PRO A 36 7.44 7.21 -11.78
N LEU A 37 7.43 5.89 -12.06
CA LEU A 37 6.80 5.35 -13.27
C LEU A 37 5.28 5.45 -13.21
N VAL A 38 4.69 5.27 -12.03
CA VAL A 38 3.24 5.43 -11.86
C VAL A 38 2.84 6.89 -12.09
N ALA A 39 3.57 7.84 -11.50
CA ALA A 39 3.36 9.27 -11.67
C ALA A 39 3.50 9.71 -13.14
N ASP A 40 4.52 9.25 -13.85
CA ASP A 40 4.73 9.56 -15.29
C ASP A 40 3.55 9.10 -16.19
N ASN A 41 2.68 8.22 -15.69
CA ASN A 41 1.53 7.69 -16.42
C ASN A 41 0.18 8.11 -15.80
N ASP A 42 0.17 9.13 -14.94
CA ASP A 42 -1.02 9.60 -14.21
C ASP A 42 -1.75 8.46 -13.46
N GLY A 43 -1.02 7.44 -13.01
CA GLY A 43 -1.60 6.25 -12.39
C GLY A 43 -1.75 6.36 -10.87
N SER A 44 -2.34 5.32 -10.29
CA SER A 44 -2.50 5.17 -8.85
C SER A 44 -2.08 3.77 -8.37
N ILE A 45 -2.00 3.57 -7.06
CA ILE A 45 -1.67 2.25 -6.50
C ILE A 45 -2.68 1.77 -5.45
N LEU A 46 -2.85 0.45 -5.40
CA LEU A 46 -3.56 -0.26 -4.35
C LEU A 46 -2.64 -1.32 -3.73
N ILE A 47 -2.54 -1.35 -2.40
CA ILE A 47 -1.66 -2.27 -1.68
C ILE A 47 -2.50 -3.24 -0.85
N GLY A 48 -2.16 -4.53 -0.95
CA GLY A 48 -2.66 -5.57 -0.06
C GLY A 48 -1.50 -6.26 0.64
N ARG A 49 -1.51 -6.30 1.98
CA ARG A 49 -0.58 -7.09 2.79
C ARG A 49 -1.27 -8.37 3.25
N GLY A 50 -0.68 -9.49 2.88
CA GLY A 50 -1.13 -10.82 3.29
C GLY A 50 -0.68 -11.16 4.71
N ARG A 51 -1.57 -11.73 5.52
CA ARG A 51 -1.20 -12.40 6.78
C ARG A 51 -2.10 -13.60 7.05
N PRO A 52 -1.68 -14.59 7.86
CA PRO A 52 -2.48 -15.81 8.04
C PRO A 52 -3.89 -15.56 8.63
N ARG A 53 -3.99 -14.69 9.65
CA ARG A 53 -5.20 -14.49 10.48
C ARG A 53 -5.29 -13.06 11.01
N GLY A 54 -6.42 -12.77 11.67
CA GLY A 54 -6.68 -11.55 12.43
C GLY A 54 -7.38 -10.49 11.59
N THR A 55 -8.11 -9.59 12.26
CA THR A 55 -8.85 -8.50 11.60
C THR A 55 -8.35 -7.10 12.01
N ALA A 56 -7.72 -6.97 13.17
CA ALA A 56 -7.19 -5.70 13.67
C ALA A 56 -5.73 -5.49 13.18
N PRO A 57 -5.36 -4.28 12.73
CA PRO A 57 -3.97 -3.96 12.40
C PRO A 57 -3.10 -3.91 13.66
N ASP A 58 -1.89 -4.44 13.58
CA ASP A 58 -0.85 -4.25 14.60
C ASP A 58 0.02 -3.01 14.28
N ASP A 59 1.08 -2.78 15.08
CA ASP A 59 1.99 -1.66 14.86
C ASP A 59 2.78 -1.81 13.56
N VAL A 60 3.14 -3.05 13.17
CA VAL A 60 3.85 -3.29 11.91
C VAL A 60 2.94 -2.96 10.72
N ASP A 61 1.68 -3.35 10.77
CA ASP A 61 0.67 -2.99 9.77
C ASP A 61 0.50 -1.47 9.66
N ARG A 62 0.49 -0.77 10.80
CA ARG A 62 0.41 0.69 10.85
C ARG A 62 1.65 1.35 10.24
N ASP A 63 2.84 0.85 10.53
CA ASP A 63 4.10 1.39 9.99
C ASP A 63 4.19 1.22 8.48
N TRP A 64 3.82 0.03 7.96
CA TRP A 64 3.76 -0.22 6.52
C TRP A 64 2.75 0.69 5.82
N HIS A 65 1.60 0.90 6.44
CA HIS A 65 0.56 1.78 5.92
C HIS A 65 0.99 3.24 5.90
N GLN A 66 1.54 3.74 7.01
CA GLN A 66 2.01 5.13 7.09
C GLN A 66 3.15 5.38 6.09
N LEU A 67 4.10 4.45 5.98
CA LEU A 67 5.15 4.55 4.97
C LEU A 67 4.58 4.62 3.55
N ALA A 68 3.58 3.78 3.23
CA ALA A 68 2.96 3.81 1.90
C ALA A 68 2.29 5.15 1.62
N ILE A 69 1.56 5.71 2.58
CA ILE A 69 0.98 7.06 2.50
C ILE A 69 2.06 8.09 2.21
N ASP A 70 3.10 8.14 3.04
CA ASP A 70 4.14 9.16 2.97
C ASP A 70 4.85 9.11 1.61
N ARG A 71 5.18 7.90 1.13
CA ARG A 71 5.82 7.71 -0.17
C ARG A 71 4.91 8.08 -1.34
N CYS A 72 3.64 7.72 -1.28
CA CYS A 72 2.68 8.10 -2.32
C CYS A 72 2.54 9.63 -2.40
N ALA A 73 2.43 10.30 -1.24
CA ALA A 73 2.39 11.75 -1.15
C ALA A 73 3.66 12.43 -1.66
N ASP A 74 4.85 11.91 -1.32
CA ASP A 74 6.15 12.41 -1.81
C ASP A 74 6.27 12.39 -3.34
N HIS A 75 5.50 11.52 -4.01
CA HIS A 75 5.54 11.29 -5.45
C HIS A 75 4.27 11.76 -6.18
N GLU A 76 3.33 12.42 -5.49
CA GLU A 76 2.03 12.85 -6.05
C GLU A 76 1.24 11.70 -6.69
N VAL A 77 1.35 10.49 -6.14
CA VAL A 77 0.60 9.30 -6.58
C VAL A 77 -0.50 8.99 -5.56
N ASP A 78 -1.70 8.70 -6.02
CA ASP A 78 -2.80 8.31 -5.13
C ASP A 78 -2.64 6.88 -4.62
N LEU A 79 -2.73 6.71 -3.30
CA LEU A 79 -2.91 5.42 -2.65
C LEU A 79 -4.42 5.15 -2.48
N LEU A 80 -5.01 4.42 -3.43
CA LEU A 80 -6.45 4.10 -3.42
C LEU A 80 -6.87 3.32 -2.17
N GLY A 81 -5.95 2.52 -1.63
CA GLY A 81 -6.13 1.93 -0.33
C GLY A 81 -5.04 0.95 0.06
N PHE A 82 -4.97 0.72 1.36
CA PHE A 82 -4.12 -0.30 1.97
C PHE A 82 -5.01 -1.32 2.67
N TYR A 83 -4.85 -2.58 2.30
CA TYR A 83 -5.70 -3.67 2.77
C TYR A 83 -4.89 -4.74 3.50
N LEU A 84 -5.42 -5.25 4.60
CA LEU A 84 -4.97 -6.50 5.20
C LEU A 84 -5.82 -7.63 4.64
N ALA A 85 -5.18 -8.53 3.90
CA ALA A 85 -5.82 -9.72 3.36
C ALA A 85 -5.46 -10.92 4.25
N THR A 86 -6.46 -11.48 4.92
CA THR A 86 -6.29 -12.56 5.89
C THR A 86 -7.26 -13.70 5.64
N GLY A 87 -7.01 -14.87 6.25
CA GLY A 87 -7.96 -15.98 6.18
C GLY A 87 -9.34 -15.67 6.79
N ASP A 88 -9.44 -14.58 7.57
CA ASP A 88 -10.67 -14.15 8.22
C ASP A 88 -11.39 -13.04 7.43
N GLY A 89 -10.79 -12.53 6.36
CA GLY A 89 -11.37 -11.51 5.48
C GLY A 89 -10.35 -10.50 4.95
N VAL A 90 -10.85 -9.51 4.22
CA VAL A 90 -10.04 -8.38 3.71
C VAL A 90 -10.53 -7.10 4.38
N PHE A 91 -9.61 -6.36 4.98
CA PHE A 91 -9.92 -5.18 5.79
C PHE A 91 -9.12 -3.97 5.30
N ARG A 92 -9.80 -2.86 5.02
CA ARG A 92 -9.17 -1.60 4.63
C ARG A 92 -8.63 -0.89 5.88
N LEU A 93 -7.39 -0.41 5.84
CA LEU A 93 -6.87 0.50 6.87
C LEU A 93 -7.46 1.89 6.67
N PRO A 94 -7.71 2.64 7.76
CA PRO A 94 -8.33 3.95 7.68
C PRO A 94 -7.43 4.91 6.92
N GLU A 95 -8.02 5.81 6.13
CA GLU A 95 -7.27 6.90 5.50
C GLU A 95 -6.59 7.75 6.59
N PRO A 96 -5.40 8.31 6.33
CA PRO A 96 -4.77 9.24 7.26
C PRO A 96 -5.75 10.38 7.53
N LEU A 97 -5.83 10.80 8.79
CA LEU A 97 -6.67 11.93 9.19
C LEU A 97 -6.20 13.16 8.40
N THR A 98 -6.91 13.50 7.32
CA THR A 98 -6.81 14.82 6.72
C THR A 98 -7.19 15.80 7.81
N ALA A 99 -6.26 16.66 8.22
CA ALA A 99 -6.49 17.65 9.27
C ALA A 99 -7.85 18.31 9.04
N ALA A 100 -8.75 18.15 10.02
CA ALA A 100 -10.08 18.74 9.96
C ALA A 100 -9.94 20.22 9.64
N SER A 101 -10.51 20.61 8.51
CA SER A 101 -10.52 21.99 8.02
C SER A 101 -11.33 22.90 8.95
#